data_AF-A0A7K4GLN9-F1
#
_entry.id   AF-A0A7K4GLN9-F1
#
_cell.length_a   1.000
_cell.length_b   1.000
_cell.length_c   1.000
_cell.angle_alpha   90.00
_cell.angle_beta   90.00
_cell.angle_gamma   90.00
#
_symmetry.space_group_name_H-M   'P 1'
#
loop_
_entity.id
_entity.type
_entity.pdbx_description
1 polymer ?
#
loop_
_entity_poly.entity_id
_entity_poly.type
_entity_poly.pdbx_seq_one_letter_code
_entity_poly.pdbx_strand_id
1 'polypeptide(L)'
;MTEKDQDNPEITKIMDFVKDGRIDDAVNIIALYLGDATQDDYLNRLEDIIEMLLSLHGGRIVLRFLIERLIIDIPSLLENLSKRDSVLRYSFLLLLKTSCENECDLFLPHSEDLLNSDDPNVREAILQLIIFVAEGEAAVEDESLINKIALSLADEKEFVVKKAIQALISIGKKHPLWVTKAVTNHAKNNPENEELKNAVDSVLKSIVTVEKIDEIVEEAPSEGEMIEKQEIEIIDKELELKKKEIEIKKKKIELEEKEKKLEEKIIQEKEKSLKLKEEILEQETVVPAEADLIPKKVKKQLKKEESEIIDKEIELKKKDLEIKKKKLDLEIKEREIEEMAIEEKEKALKIKEEIIEKETELSQAEIELRQKIMKEKEQKMIETEIRRSIEEFKELEDQSKDEDDKNVSE
;
A
#
# COMPACT_ATOMS: atom_id res chain seq x y z
N MET A 1 22.78 6.90 -36.84
CA MET A 1 24.05 7.56 -37.25
C MET A 1 23.87 8.23 -38.59
N THR A 2 23.42 9.48 -38.52
CA THR A 2 23.37 10.35 -39.70
C THR A 2 24.67 11.16 -39.77
N GLU A 3 25.05 11.66 -40.94
CA GLU A 3 26.26 12.48 -41.13
C GLU A 3 26.30 13.74 -40.22
N LYS A 4 25.18 14.11 -39.57
CA LYS A 4 25.11 15.23 -38.62
C LYS A 4 25.83 14.98 -37.29
N ASP A 5 25.90 13.74 -36.82
CA ASP A 5 26.40 13.44 -35.47
C ASP A 5 27.94 13.55 -35.36
N GLN A 6 28.64 13.53 -36.50
CA GLN A 6 30.11 13.60 -36.56
C GLN A 6 30.67 15.02 -36.42
N ASP A 7 29.84 16.07 -36.49
CA ASP A 7 30.29 17.48 -36.48
C ASP A 7 30.10 18.20 -35.14
N ASN A 8 29.48 17.58 -34.13
CA ASN A 8 29.32 18.20 -32.81
C ASN A 8 30.50 17.80 -31.86
N PRO A 9 31.39 18.74 -31.49
CA PRO A 9 32.55 18.45 -30.65
C PRO A 9 32.15 18.01 -29.23
N GLU A 10 30.97 18.42 -28.75
CA GLU A 10 30.47 18.08 -27.41
C GLU A 10 29.97 16.63 -27.38
N ILE A 11 29.23 16.20 -28.41
CA ILE A 11 28.79 14.80 -28.57
C ILE A 11 29.99 13.88 -28.69
N THR A 12 30.97 14.22 -29.54
CA THR A 12 32.21 13.42 -29.68
C THR A 12 32.93 13.24 -28.34
N LYS A 13 33.03 14.32 -27.56
CA LYS A 13 33.66 14.30 -26.24
C LYS A 13 32.88 13.44 -25.24
N ILE A 14 31.54 13.47 -25.27
CA ILE A 14 30.70 12.60 -24.45
C ILE A 14 30.96 11.13 -24.81
N MET A 15 30.97 10.80 -26.11
CA MET A 15 31.23 9.43 -26.57
C MET A 15 32.57 8.88 -26.06
N ASP A 16 33.62 9.69 -26.08
CA ASP A 16 34.94 9.30 -25.60
C ASP A 16 34.92 9.01 -24.09
N PHE A 17 34.25 9.84 -23.28
CA PHE A 17 34.12 9.56 -21.84
C PHE A 17 33.32 8.30 -21.53
N VAL A 18 32.25 8.03 -22.28
CA VAL A 18 31.48 6.79 -22.09
C VAL A 18 32.33 5.57 -22.43
N LYS A 19 33.08 5.60 -23.54
CA LYS A 19 33.97 4.50 -23.95
C LYS A 19 35.12 4.27 -22.97
N ASP A 20 35.66 5.34 -22.39
CA ASP A 20 36.72 5.28 -21.38
C ASP A 20 36.21 4.88 -19.98
N GLY A 21 34.91 4.63 -19.82
CA GLY A 21 34.29 4.28 -18.53
C GLY A 21 34.21 5.46 -17.54
N ARG A 22 34.41 6.69 -18.02
CA ARG A 22 34.35 7.93 -17.23
C ARG A 22 32.92 8.45 -17.13
N ILE A 23 32.05 7.65 -16.51
CA ILE A 23 30.59 7.87 -16.48
C ILE A 23 30.22 9.22 -15.84
N ASP A 24 30.83 9.59 -14.71
CA ASP A 24 30.53 10.86 -14.03
C ASP A 24 30.86 12.08 -14.91
N ASP A 25 31.99 12.03 -15.63
CA ASP A 25 32.39 13.11 -16.54
C ASP A 25 31.43 13.22 -17.73
N ALA A 26 30.98 12.07 -18.27
CA ALA A 26 29.97 12.04 -19.32
C ALA A 26 28.65 12.65 -18.83
N VAL A 27 28.15 12.25 -17.65
CA VAL A 27 26.91 12.78 -17.05
C VAL A 27 26.99 14.30 -16.86
N ASN A 28 28.10 14.80 -16.32
CA ASN A 28 28.28 16.24 -16.09
C ASN A 28 28.27 17.06 -17.39
N ILE A 29 28.90 16.53 -18.45
CA ILE A 29 28.93 17.22 -19.74
C ILE A 29 27.60 17.14 -20.45
N ILE A 30 26.89 16.01 -20.35
CA ILE A 30 25.53 15.90 -20.86
C ILE A 30 24.60 16.89 -20.16
N ALA A 31 24.71 17.07 -18.84
CA ALA A 31 23.91 18.06 -18.12
C ALA A 31 24.15 19.49 -18.66
N LEU A 32 25.40 19.84 -18.95
CA LEU A 32 25.76 21.12 -19.56
C LEU A 32 25.23 21.25 -20.99
N TYR A 33 25.30 20.17 -21.77
CA TYR A 33 24.84 20.11 -23.16
C TYR A 33 23.32 20.26 -23.27
N LEU A 34 22.57 19.54 -22.43
CA LEU A 34 21.11 19.62 -22.39
C LEU A 34 20.63 20.99 -21.92
N GLY A 35 21.32 21.60 -20.96
CA GLY A 35 21.03 22.96 -20.51
C GLY A 35 19.64 23.07 -19.89
N ASP A 36 18.90 24.13 -20.27
CA ASP A 36 17.57 24.42 -19.73
C ASP A 36 16.48 23.69 -20.52
N ALA A 37 15.66 22.91 -19.81
CA ALA A 37 14.55 22.13 -20.38
C ALA A 37 13.43 22.97 -21.02
N THR A 38 13.42 24.29 -20.81
CA THR A 38 12.49 25.23 -21.44
C THR A 38 12.94 25.70 -22.82
N GLN A 39 14.16 25.38 -23.25
CA GLN A 39 14.68 25.77 -24.56
C GLN A 39 14.00 24.98 -25.69
N ASP A 40 13.73 25.64 -26.81
CA ASP A 40 12.98 25.04 -27.93
C ASP A 40 13.66 23.81 -28.56
N ASP A 41 14.99 23.76 -28.51
CA ASP A 41 15.82 22.68 -29.03
C ASP A 41 16.17 21.61 -27.98
N TYR A 42 15.65 21.72 -26.74
CA TYR A 42 15.93 20.77 -25.66
C TYR A 42 15.61 19.33 -26.06
N LEU A 43 14.43 19.10 -26.64
CA LEU A 43 14.01 17.75 -27.04
C LEU A 43 14.89 17.18 -28.17
N ASN A 44 15.33 18.02 -29.11
CA ASN A 44 16.24 17.57 -30.18
C ASN A 44 17.59 17.17 -29.59
N ARG A 45 18.16 18.00 -28.70
CA ARG A 45 19.41 17.67 -28.01
C ARG A 45 19.27 16.41 -27.15
N LEU A 46 18.12 16.23 -26.49
CA LEU A 46 17.86 15.05 -25.67
C LEU A 46 17.71 13.80 -26.52
N GLU A 47 17.04 13.89 -27.67
CA GLU A 47 16.94 12.81 -28.66
C GLU A 47 18.33 12.37 -29.13
N ASP A 48 19.18 13.32 -29.54
CA ASP A 48 20.57 13.07 -29.95
C ASP A 48 21.36 12.35 -28.84
N ILE A 49 21.22 12.81 -27.58
CA ILE A 49 21.89 12.21 -26.43
C ILE A 49 21.41 10.78 -26.19
N ILE A 50 20.10 10.54 -26.19
CA ILE A 50 19.54 9.22 -25.92
C ILE A 50 19.90 8.25 -27.05
N GLU A 51 19.78 8.64 -28.32
CA GLU A 51 20.16 7.80 -29.46
C GLU A 51 21.65 7.44 -29.39
N MET A 52 22.52 8.43 -29.13
CA MET A 52 23.94 8.19 -28.93
C MET A 52 24.19 7.20 -27.78
N LEU A 53 23.62 7.43 -26.60
CA LEU A 53 23.86 6.58 -25.43
C LEU A 53 23.38 5.15 -25.66
N LEU A 54 22.24 4.95 -26.31
CA LEU A 54 21.73 3.61 -26.62
C LEU A 54 22.64 2.86 -27.61
N SER A 55 23.40 3.57 -28.44
CA SER A 55 24.37 2.96 -29.37
C SER A 55 25.73 2.60 -28.73
N LEU A 56 26.00 3.04 -27.50
CA LEU A 56 27.29 2.87 -26.83
C LEU A 56 27.27 1.78 -25.76
N HIS A 57 28.35 1.00 -25.67
CA HIS A 57 28.59 0.13 -24.53
C HIS A 57 28.74 0.98 -23.26
N GLY A 58 27.94 0.70 -22.23
CA GLY A 58 27.88 1.50 -20.99
C GLY A 58 26.95 2.72 -21.06
N GLY A 59 26.38 3.07 -22.22
CA GLY A 59 25.49 4.24 -22.32
C GLY A 59 24.17 4.09 -21.57
N ARG A 60 23.66 2.86 -21.37
CA ARG A 60 22.51 2.60 -20.46
C ARG A 60 22.78 3.05 -19.03
N ILE A 61 24.00 2.82 -18.54
CA ILE A 61 24.42 3.22 -17.18
C ILE A 61 24.40 4.76 -17.07
N VAL A 62 24.92 5.45 -18.10
CA VAL A 62 24.88 6.91 -18.17
C VAL A 62 23.44 7.42 -18.17
N LEU A 63 22.57 6.81 -18.98
CA LEU A 63 21.15 7.19 -19.05
C LEU A 63 20.45 7.02 -17.69
N ARG A 64 20.71 5.91 -16.99
CA ARG A 64 20.24 5.69 -15.62
C ARG A 64 20.70 6.80 -14.68
N PHE A 65 21.98 7.16 -14.68
CA PHE A 65 22.49 8.26 -13.85
C PHE A 65 21.90 9.63 -14.20
N LEU A 66 21.59 9.88 -15.48
CA LEU A 66 20.92 11.12 -15.89
C LEU A 66 19.52 11.23 -15.30
N ILE A 67 18.78 10.12 -15.26
CA ILE A 67 17.43 10.06 -14.67
C ILE A 67 17.52 10.14 -13.14
N GLU A 68 18.37 9.33 -12.49
CA GLU A 68 18.52 9.30 -11.03
C GLU A 68 19.00 10.65 -10.45
N ARG A 69 19.80 11.40 -11.20
CA ARG A 69 20.24 12.75 -10.83
C ARG A 69 19.27 13.85 -11.24
N LEU A 70 18.09 13.49 -11.76
CA LEU A 70 17.05 14.41 -12.24
C LEU A 70 17.57 15.40 -13.30
N ILE A 71 18.60 15.01 -14.05
CA ILE A 71 19.03 15.74 -15.25
C ILE A 71 18.01 15.50 -16.37
N ILE A 72 17.51 14.27 -16.46
CA ILE A 72 16.32 13.91 -17.24
C ILE A 72 15.20 13.62 -16.26
N ASP A 73 14.33 14.61 -16.06
CA ASP A 73 13.12 14.45 -15.25
C ASP A 73 11.99 13.84 -16.10
N ILE A 74 11.58 12.61 -15.76
CA ILE A 74 10.59 11.85 -16.53
C ILE A 74 9.23 12.58 -16.60
N PRO A 75 8.66 13.09 -15.50
CA PRO A 75 7.43 13.89 -15.56
C PRO A 75 7.54 15.09 -16.50
N SER A 76 8.56 15.94 -16.33
CA SER A 76 8.77 17.12 -17.18
C SER A 76 8.98 16.73 -18.66
N LEU A 77 9.67 15.63 -18.92
CA LEU A 77 9.86 15.10 -20.27
C LEU A 77 8.51 14.75 -20.91
N LEU A 78 7.65 13.99 -20.23
CA LEU A 78 6.35 13.61 -20.77
C LEU A 78 5.43 14.82 -20.97
N GLU A 79 5.44 15.78 -20.05
CA GLU A 79 4.69 17.04 -20.21
C GLU A 79 5.21 17.90 -21.37
N ASN A 80 6.51 17.88 -21.65
CA ASN A 80 7.08 18.61 -22.78
C ASN A 80 6.78 17.92 -24.11
N LEU A 81 6.82 16.58 -24.14
CA LEU A 81 6.42 15.80 -25.31
C LEU A 81 4.92 15.90 -25.60
N SER A 82 4.08 16.05 -24.57
CA SER A 82 2.62 16.18 -24.73
C SER A 82 2.21 17.46 -25.46
N LYS A 83 2.99 18.55 -25.29
CA LYS A 83 2.78 19.86 -25.93
C LYS A 83 3.24 19.93 -27.39
N ARG A 84 3.98 18.91 -27.86
CA ARG A 84 4.51 18.83 -29.23
C ARG A 84 3.63 17.89 -30.10
N ASP A 85 4.08 17.61 -31.31
CA ASP A 85 3.34 16.72 -32.22
C ASP A 85 3.36 15.25 -31.77
N SER A 86 2.31 14.50 -32.13
CA SER A 86 2.14 13.10 -31.74
C SER A 86 3.23 12.18 -32.30
N VAL A 87 3.76 12.47 -33.49
CA VAL A 87 4.85 11.67 -34.10
C VAL A 87 6.12 11.78 -33.27
N LEU A 88 6.48 12.99 -32.85
CA LEU A 88 7.67 13.21 -32.01
C LEU A 88 7.52 12.49 -30.67
N ARG A 89 6.34 12.59 -30.03
CA ARG A 89 6.06 11.88 -28.78
C ARG A 89 6.27 10.37 -28.92
N TYR A 90 5.66 9.74 -29.93
CA TYR A 90 5.82 8.29 -30.12
C TYR A 90 7.25 7.88 -30.49
N SER A 91 7.95 8.66 -31.32
CA SER A 91 9.37 8.44 -31.62
C SER A 91 10.19 8.41 -30.33
N PHE A 92 9.96 9.39 -29.45
CA PHE A 92 10.67 9.51 -28.19
C PHE A 92 10.37 8.38 -27.21
N LEU A 93 9.09 8.00 -27.08
CA LEU A 93 8.70 6.87 -26.23
C LEU A 93 9.35 5.56 -26.73
N LEU A 94 9.47 5.37 -28.04
CA LEU A 94 10.15 4.22 -28.62
C LEU A 94 11.66 4.19 -28.30
N LEU A 95 12.32 5.35 -28.27
CA LEU A 95 13.71 5.43 -27.82
C LEU A 95 13.86 4.96 -26.37
N LEU A 96 12.89 5.25 -25.51
CA LEU A 96 12.90 4.84 -24.11
C LEU A 96 12.53 3.36 -23.90
N LYS A 97 11.95 2.68 -24.90
CA LYS A 97 11.41 1.33 -24.78
C LYS A 97 12.38 0.35 -24.11
N THR A 98 13.60 0.25 -24.63
CA THR A 98 14.59 -0.69 -24.11
C THR A 98 15.01 -0.35 -22.68
N SER A 99 15.01 0.92 -22.30
CA SER A 99 15.28 1.33 -20.91
C SER A 99 14.12 0.92 -20.00
N CYS A 100 12.87 1.14 -20.43
CA CYS A 100 11.68 0.74 -19.66
C CYS A 100 11.60 -0.78 -19.44
N GLU A 101 11.94 -1.58 -20.45
CA GLU A 101 11.91 -3.05 -20.38
C GLU A 101 12.91 -3.64 -19.36
N ASN A 102 14.01 -2.92 -19.08
CA ASN A 102 15.14 -3.41 -18.28
C ASN A 102 15.32 -2.68 -16.93
N GLU A 103 14.92 -1.41 -16.85
CA GLU A 103 15.19 -0.50 -15.72
C GLU A 103 13.85 0.07 -15.21
N CYS A 104 12.91 -0.80 -14.88
CA CYS A 104 11.53 -0.41 -14.52
C CYS A 104 11.46 0.47 -13.27
N ASP A 105 12.43 0.34 -12.35
CA ASP A 105 12.57 1.12 -11.12
C ASP A 105 12.77 2.62 -11.39
N LEU A 106 13.20 3.01 -12.60
CA LEU A 106 13.33 4.42 -12.98
C LEU A 106 12.00 5.07 -13.42
N PHE A 107 11.03 4.27 -13.88
CA PHE A 107 9.79 4.77 -14.50
C PHE A 107 8.56 4.56 -13.62
N LEU A 108 8.45 3.40 -12.97
CA LEU A 108 7.30 3.05 -12.15
C LEU A 108 7.01 4.04 -11.00
N PRO A 109 8.01 4.60 -10.28
CA PRO A 109 7.75 5.53 -9.17
C PRO A 109 6.95 6.78 -9.55
N HIS A 110 6.97 7.18 -10.82
CA HIS A 110 6.27 8.37 -11.30
C HIS A 110 4.90 8.06 -11.89
N SER A 111 4.55 6.77 -12.01
CA SER A 111 3.44 6.33 -12.86
C SER A 111 2.07 6.74 -12.33
N GLU A 112 1.83 6.63 -11.02
CA GLU A 112 0.54 7.02 -10.44
C GLU A 112 0.26 8.51 -10.58
N ASP A 113 1.25 9.36 -10.33
CA ASP A 113 1.13 10.82 -10.45
C ASP A 113 0.83 11.21 -11.90
N LEU A 114 1.55 10.62 -12.86
CA LEU A 114 1.37 10.90 -14.28
C LEU A 114 0.03 10.38 -14.82
N LEU A 115 -0.50 9.28 -14.27
CA LEU A 115 -1.85 8.81 -14.59
C LEU A 115 -2.94 9.75 -14.08
N ASN A 116 -2.65 10.56 -13.05
CA ASN A 116 -3.57 11.60 -12.56
C ASN A 116 -3.39 12.96 -13.27
N SER A 117 -2.50 13.06 -14.27
CA SER A 117 -2.28 14.30 -15.02
C SER A 117 -3.56 14.77 -15.72
N ASP A 118 -3.81 16.08 -15.73
CA ASP A 118 -4.94 16.68 -16.47
C ASP A 118 -4.79 16.50 -17.99
N ASP A 119 -3.56 16.40 -18.50
CA ASP A 119 -3.29 16.25 -19.93
C ASP A 119 -3.46 14.78 -20.37
N PRO A 120 -4.46 14.46 -21.23
CA PRO A 120 -4.68 13.09 -21.68
C PRO A 120 -3.50 12.54 -22.48
N ASN A 121 -2.68 13.38 -23.11
CA ASN A 121 -1.49 12.93 -23.81
C ASN A 121 -0.39 12.46 -22.86
N VAL A 122 -0.30 13.05 -21.66
CA VAL A 122 0.63 12.60 -20.61
C VAL A 122 0.15 11.25 -20.06
N ARG A 123 -1.15 11.12 -19.77
CA ARG A 123 -1.77 9.85 -19.35
C ARG A 123 -1.55 8.74 -20.37
N GLU A 124 -1.75 9.04 -21.66
CA GLU A 124 -1.48 8.11 -22.77
C GLU A 124 -0.01 7.71 -22.84
N ALA A 125 0.91 8.67 -22.70
CA ALA A 125 2.34 8.41 -22.75
C ALA A 125 2.83 7.53 -21.61
N ILE A 126 2.39 7.78 -20.37
CA ILE A 126 2.78 6.94 -19.24
C ILE A 126 2.20 5.52 -19.36
N LEU A 127 0.96 5.37 -19.84
CA LEU A 127 0.39 4.05 -20.14
C LEU A 127 1.23 3.31 -21.18
N GLN A 128 1.74 4.02 -22.19
CA GLN A 128 2.65 3.43 -23.18
C GLN A 128 3.98 2.99 -22.57
N LEU A 129 4.55 3.75 -21.64
CA LEU A 129 5.76 3.32 -20.92
C LEU A 129 5.49 2.10 -20.03
N ILE A 130 4.36 2.07 -19.33
CA ILE A 130 3.94 0.92 -18.51
C ILE A 130 3.77 -0.34 -19.37
N ILE A 131 3.23 -0.22 -20.59
CA ILE A 131 3.18 -1.33 -21.55
C ILE A 131 4.59 -1.87 -21.83
N PHE A 132 5.57 -0.99 -22.10
CA PHE A 132 6.94 -1.44 -22.33
C PHE A 132 7.54 -2.11 -21.09
N VAL A 133 7.30 -1.58 -19.89
CA VAL A 133 7.72 -2.23 -18.65
C VAL A 133 7.10 -3.63 -18.52
N ALA A 134 5.80 -3.77 -18.74
CA ALA A 134 5.09 -5.04 -18.62
C ALA A 134 5.52 -6.08 -19.68
N GLU A 135 5.90 -5.62 -20.87
CA GLU A 135 6.47 -6.45 -21.95
C GLU A 135 7.93 -6.88 -21.69
N GLY A 136 8.65 -6.17 -20.81
CA GLY A 136 10.03 -6.45 -20.44
C GLY A 136 10.20 -7.70 -19.57
N GLU A 137 11.36 -7.86 -18.93
CA GLU A 137 11.59 -8.99 -18.00
C GLU A 137 10.91 -8.75 -16.64
N ALA A 138 10.86 -7.51 -16.19
CA ALA A 138 10.29 -7.13 -14.91
C ALA A 138 8.77 -7.34 -14.83
N ALA A 139 8.29 -7.64 -13.64
CA ALA A 139 6.88 -7.72 -13.29
C ALA A 139 6.39 -6.38 -12.73
N VAL A 140 5.19 -5.95 -13.14
CA VAL A 140 4.51 -4.81 -12.49
C VAL A 140 3.72 -5.36 -11.32
N GLU A 141 4.28 -5.26 -10.11
CA GLU A 141 3.72 -5.88 -8.89
C GLU A 141 2.99 -4.92 -7.94
N ASP A 142 2.79 -3.68 -8.38
CA ASP A 142 2.11 -2.66 -7.59
C ASP A 142 0.59 -2.71 -7.80
N GLU A 143 -0.15 -3.26 -6.81
CA GLU A 143 -1.61 -3.34 -6.83
C GLU A 143 -2.27 -1.94 -6.88
N SER A 144 -1.66 -0.93 -6.24
CA SER A 144 -2.18 0.45 -6.28
C SER A 144 -2.10 1.02 -7.69
N LEU A 145 -0.96 0.83 -8.37
CA LEU A 145 -0.77 1.23 -9.75
C LEU A 145 -1.74 0.50 -10.69
N ILE A 146 -1.92 -0.81 -10.53
CA ILE A 146 -2.88 -1.59 -11.35
C ILE A 146 -4.30 -1.06 -11.17
N ASN A 147 -4.71 -0.76 -9.93
CA ASN A 147 -6.00 -0.14 -9.66
C ASN A 147 -6.13 1.24 -10.32
N LYS A 148 -5.07 2.06 -10.28
CA LYS A 148 -5.03 3.36 -10.97
C LYS A 148 -5.20 3.22 -12.48
N ILE A 149 -4.51 2.27 -13.11
CA ILE A 149 -4.67 1.99 -14.55
C ILE A 149 -6.11 1.53 -14.85
N ALA A 150 -6.70 0.71 -13.97
CA ALA A 150 -8.09 0.28 -14.12
C ALA A 150 -9.09 1.45 -14.08
N LEU A 151 -8.84 2.48 -13.25
CA LEU A 151 -9.66 3.70 -13.25
C LEU A 151 -9.60 4.45 -14.61
N SER A 152 -8.47 4.37 -15.32
CA SER A 152 -8.33 4.97 -16.66
C SER A 152 -9.18 4.28 -17.74
N LEU A 153 -9.86 3.17 -17.44
CA LEU A 153 -10.86 2.57 -18.34
C LEU A 153 -12.13 3.42 -18.48
N ALA A 154 -12.38 4.33 -17.54
CA ALA A 154 -13.48 5.29 -17.57
C ALA A 154 -13.03 6.71 -17.99
N ASP A 155 -11.86 6.85 -18.61
CA ASP A 155 -11.33 8.14 -19.05
C ASP A 155 -12.20 8.79 -20.15
N GLU A 156 -12.29 10.12 -20.14
CA GLU A 156 -13.03 10.90 -21.14
C GLU A 156 -12.48 10.74 -22.57
N LYS A 157 -11.20 10.38 -22.72
CA LYS A 157 -10.54 10.24 -24.02
C LYS A 157 -10.38 8.77 -24.41
N GLU A 158 -11.01 8.40 -25.52
CA GLU A 158 -11.00 7.03 -26.05
C GLU A 158 -9.58 6.46 -26.26
N PHE A 159 -8.61 7.29 -26.67
CA PHE A 159 -7.23 6.82 -26.86
C PHE A 159 -6.52 6.48 -25.55
N VAL A 160 -6.86 7.14 -24.44
CA VAL A 160 -6.36 6.81 -23.10
C VAL A 160 -6.95 5.47 -22.65
N VAL A 161 -8.27 5.29 -22.82
CA VAL A 161 -8.96 4.02 -22.53
C VAL A 161 -8.34 2.87 -23.31
N LYS A 162 -8.09 3.04 -24.61
CA LYS A 162 -7.42 2.02 -25.46
C LYS A 162 -6.04 1.65 -24.93
N LYS A 163 -5.25 2.62 -24.46
CA LYS A 163 -3.94 2.35 -23.87
C LYS A 163 -4.04 1.70 -22.49
N ALA A 164 -5.01 2.07 -21.67
CA ALA A 164 -5.27 1.43 -20.39
C ALA A 164 -5.62 -0.06 -20.58
N ILE A 165 -6.47 -0.38 -21.56
CA ILE A 165 -6.78 -1.77 -21.96
C ILE A 165 -5.50 -2.52 -22.33
N GLN A 166 -4.65 -1.93 -23.20
CA GLN A 166 -3.39 -2.56 -23.62
C GLN A 166 -2.43 -2.78 -22.44
N ALA A 167 -2.32 -1.82 -21.53
CA ALA A 167 -1.50 -1.92 -20.33
C ALA A 167 -1.97 -3.04 -19.41
N LEU A 168 -3.28 -3.08 -19.08
CA LEU A 168 -3.88 -4.11 -18.23
C LEU A 168 -3.75 -5.51 -18.85
N ILE A 169 -3.93 -5.65 -20.17
CA ILE A 169 -3.71 -6.92 -20.87
C ILE A 169 -2.24 -7.34 -20.75
N SER A 170 -1.30 -6.41 -20.94
CA SER A 170 0.14 -6.71 -20.88
C SER A 170 0.57 -7.14 -19.47
N ILE A 171 0.10 -6.43 -18.43
CA ILE A 171 0.33 -6.80 -17.02
C ILE A 171 -0.35 -8.14 -16.71
N GLY A 172 -1.60 -8.30 -17.12
CA GLY A 172 -2.43 -9.48 -16.83
C GLY A 172 -1.92 -10.78 -17.46
N LYS A 173 -1.13 -10.71 -18.53
CA LYS A 173 -0.43 -11.89 -19.07
C LYS A 173 0.46 -12.56 -18.02
N LYS A 174 1.13 -11.75 -17.17
CA LYS A 174 2.00 -12.20 -16.07
C LYS A 174 1.23 -12.32 -14.74
N HIS A 175 0.33 -11.36 -14.44
CA HIS A 175 -0.44 -11.30 -13.19
C HIS A 175 -1.95 -11.25 -13.43
N PRO A 176 -2.57 -12.35 -13.87
CA PRO A 176 -3.97 -12.38 -14.25
C PRO A 176 -4.92 -12.07 -13.08
N LEU A 177 -4.60 -12.55 -11.88
CA LEU A 177 -5.42 -12.37 -10.67
C LEU A 177 -5.58 -10.90 -10.28
N TRP A 178 -4.46 -10.15 -10.20
CA TRP A 178 -4.47 -8.75 -9.79
C TRP A 178 -5.24 -7.87 -10.77
N VAL A 179 -5.03 -8.07 -12.07
CA VAL A 179 -5.76 -7.32 -13.09
C VAL A 179 -7.24 -7.67 -13.05
N THR A 180 -7.60 -8.96 -12.94
CA THR A 180 -9.01 -9.40 -12.84
C THR A 180 -9.72 -8.77 -11.66
N LYS A 181 -9.09 -8.77 -10.49
CA LYS A 181 -9.62 -8.13 -9.27
C LYS A 181 -9.83 -6.63 -9.48
N ALA A 182 -8.81 -5.93 -9.98
CA ALA A 182 -8.86 -4.48 -10.19
C ALA A 182 -9.99 -4.06 -11.16
N VAL A 183 -10.08 -4.70 -12.34
CA VAL A 183 -11.09 -4.34 -13.35
C VAL A 183 -12.50 -4.72 -12.92
N THR A 184 -12.66 -5.85 -12.22
CA THR A 184 -13.96 -6.30 -11.72
C THR A 184 -14.47 -5.37 -10.62
N ASN A 185 -13.60 -4.97 -9.68
CA ASN A 185 -13.95 -4.00 -8.64
C ASN A 185 -14.35 -2.65 -9.25
N HIS A 186 -13.62 -2.19 -10.26
CA HIS A 186 -13.96 -0.93 -10.93
C HIS A 186 -15.32 -0.98 -11.64
N ALA A 187 -15.63 -2.09 -12.33
CA ALA A 187 -16.92 -2.30 -12.98
C ALA A 187 -18.08 -2.40 -11.95
N LYS A 188 -17.88 -3.12 -10.84
CA LYS A 188 -18.88 -3.23 -9.75
C LYS A 188 -19.23 -1.88 -9.15
N ASN A 189 -18.25 -0.99 -9.01
CA ASN A 189 -18.44 0.37 -8.49
C ASN A 189 -19.15 1.30 -9.49
N ASN A 190 -19.24 0.92 -10.77
CA ASN A 190 -19.84 1.73 -11.85
C ASN A 190 -20.77 0.88 -12.73
N PRO A 191 -21.84 0.28 -12.16
CA PRO A 191 -22.66 -0.74 -12.84
C PRO A 191 -23.48 -0.18 -14.01
N GLU A 192 -23.62 1.14 -14.12
CA GLU A 192 -24.39 1.80 -15.17
C GLU A 192 -23.55 2.18 -16.40
N ASN A 193 -22.22 2.07 -16.33
CA ASN A 193 -21.32 2.45 -17.42
C ASN A 193 -21.10 1.27 -18.40
N GLU A 194 -21.89 1.23 -19.47
CA GLU A 194 -21.79 0.19 -20.52
C GLU A 194 -20.46 0.23 -21.28
N GLU A 195 -19.87 1.41 -21.50
CA GLU A 195 -18.56 1.54 -22.17
C GLU A 195 -17.45 0.91 -21.32
N LEU A 196 -17.48 1.17 -20.01
CA LEU A 196 -16.57 0.54 -19.05
C LEU A 196 -16.75 -0.98 -19.04
N LYS A 197 -17.98 -1.49 -19.02
CA LYS A 197 -18.23 -2.94 -19.07
C LYS A 197 -17.60 -3.57 -20.31
N ASN A 198 -17.77 -2.95 -21.47
CA ASN A 198 -17.16 -3.42 -22.71
C ASN A 198 -15.63 -3.42 -22.66
N ALA A 199 -15.03 -2.39 -22.06
CA ALA A 199 -13.58 -2.30 -21.87
C ALA A 199 -13.06 -3.40 -20.92
N VAL A 200 -13.74 -3.61 -19.78
CA VAL A 200 -13.43 -4.67 -18.83
C VAL A 200 -13.56 -6.05 -19.46
N ASP A 201 -14.64 -6.29 -20.22
CA ASP A 201 -14.84 -7.52 -20.99
C ASP A 201 -13.69 -7.79 -21.95
N SER A 202 -13.20 -6.76 -22.65
CA SER A 202 -12.06 -6.87 -23.56
C SER A 202 -10.78 -7.26 -22.85
N VAL A 203 -10.55 -6.72 -21.65
CA VAL A 203 -9.38 -7.04 -20.81
C VAL A 203 -9.48 -8.49 -20.32
N LEU A 204 -10.60 -8.87 -19.71
CA LEU A 204 -10.81 -10.20 -19.14
C LEU A 204 -10.72 -11.31 -20.20
N LYS A 205 -11.38 -11.14 -21.36
CA LYS A 205 -11.31 -12.12 -22.47
C LYS A 205 -9.89 -12.33 -23.00
N SER A 206 -9.02 -11.34 -22.86
CA SER A 206 -7.64 -11.40 -23.37
C SER A 206 -6.66 -12.03 -22.37
N ILE A 207 -7.02 -12.05 -21.08
CA ILE A 207 -6.16 -12.55 -19.99
C ILE A 207 -6.55 -13.98 -19.59
N VAL A 208 -7.84 -14.29 -19.64
CA VAL A 208 -8.43 -15.54 -19.15
C VAL A 208 -8.42 -16.59 -20.26
N THR A 209 -7.40 -17.45 -20.31
CA THR A 209 -7.39 -18.70 -21.09
C THR A 209 -7.98 -19.84 -20.26
N VAL A 210 -8.56 -20.86 -20.90
CA VAL A 210 -9.22 -22.00 -20.20
C VAL A 210 -8.32 -22.65 -19.15
N GLU A 211 -7.01 -22.74 -19.40
CA GLU A 211 -6.01 -23.28 -18.45
C GLU A 211 -5.73 -22.35 -17.24
N LYS A 212 -5.95 -21.05 -17.37
CA LYS A 212 -5.77 -20.06 -16.28
C LYS A 212 -7.04 -19.85 -15.47
N ILE A 213 -8.20 -20.32 -15.95
CA ILE A 213 -9.46 -20.31 -15.20
C ILE A 213 -9.35 -21.24 -13.99
N ASP A 214 -8.71 -22.40 -14.14
CA ASP A 214 -8.56 -23.35 -13.04
C ASP A 214 -7.66 -22.80 -11.92
N GLU A 215 -6.60 -22.03 -12.24
CA GLU A 215 -5.80 -21.28 -11.25
C GLU A 215 -6.63 -20.20 -10.53
N ILE A 216 -7.51 -19.49 -11.26
CA ILE A 216 -8.38 -18.44 -10.69
C ILE A 216 -9.50 -19.03 -9.83
N VAL A 217 -9.97 -20.25 -10.14
CA VAL A 217 -11.06 -20.93 -9.42
C VAL A 217 -10.55 -21.77 -8.24
N GLU A 218 -9.32 -22.31 -8.31
CA GLU A 218 -8.72 -23.08 -7.20
C GLU A 218 -8.07 -22.19 -6.12
N GLU A 219 -7.59 -20.97 -6.45
CA GLU A 219 -6.98 -20.03 -5.49
C GLU A 219 -7.87 -18.85 -5.09
N ALA A 220 -9.15 -18.81 -5.48
CA ALA A 220 -10.09 -17.80 -4.98
C ALA A 220 -10.85 -18.33 -3.75
N PRO A 221 -10.39 -18.03 -2.50
CA PRO A 221 -11.35 -17.86 -1.43
C PRO A 221 -12.37 -16.82 -1.90
N SER A 222 -13.65 -17.08 -1.65
CA SER A 222 -14.71 -16.14 -2.01
C SER A 222 -14.33 -14.72 -1.56
N GLU A 223 -14.62 -13.67 -2.35
CA GLU A 223 -14.24 -12.28 -2.01
C GLU A 223 -14.69 -11.85 -0.59
N GLY A 224 -15.73 -12.50 -0.03
CA GLY A 224 -16.11 -12.36 1.38
C GLY A 224 -15.04 -12.86 2.35
N GLU A 225 -14.49 -14.06 2.12
CA GLU A 225 -13.44 -14.64 2.96
C GLU A 225 -12.12 -13.86 2.93
N MET A 226 -11.73 -13.27 1.80
CA MET A 226 -10.48 -12.46 1.74
C MET A 226 -10.63 -11.12 2.44
N ILE A 227 -11.78 -10.44 2.28
CA ILE A 227 -12.05 -9.17 2.95
C ILE A 227 -12.20 -9.40 4.45
N GLU A 228 -12.89 -10.46 4.87
CA GLU A 228 -13.05 -10.77 6.29
C GLU A 228 -11.74 -11.22 6.94
N LYS A 229 -10.88 -12.00 6.26
CA LYS A 229 -9.54 -12.34 6.77
C LYS A 229 -8.64 -11.12 6.87
N GLN A 230 -8.67 -10.21 5.90
CA GLN A 230 -7.91 -8.95 5.96
C GLN A 230 -8.45 -8.00 7.05
N GLU A 231 -9.77 -7.92 7.23
CA GLU A 231 -10.38 -7.16 8.34
C GLU A 231 -9.96 -7.74 9.69
N ILE A 232 -9.98 -9.06 9.86
CA ILE A 232 -9.52 -9.72 11.09
C ILE A 232 -8.04 -9.41 11.34
N GLU A 233 -7.18 -9.50 10.32
CA GLU A 233 -5.75 -9.21 10.46
C GLU A 233 -5.47 -7.74 10.82
N ILE A 234 -6.23 -6.80 10.24
CA ILE A 234 -6.15 -5.38 10.57
C ILE A 234 -6.64 -5.12 12.00
N ILE A 235 -7.76 -5.74 12.41
CA ILE A 235 -8.31 -5.59 13.76
C ILE A 235 -7.35 -6.20 14.79
N ASP A 236 -6.70 -7.34 14.50
CA ASP A 236 -5.71 -7.96 15.38
C ASP A 236 -4.48 -7.06 15.58
N LYS A 237 -3.96 -6.47 14.50
CA LYS A 237 -2.86 -5.48 14.59
C LYS A 237 -3.28 -4.25 15.40
N GLU A 238 -4.51 -3.78 15.25
CA GLU A 238 -5.05 -2.66 16.02
C GLU A 238 -5.19 -3.00 17.53
N LEU A 239 -5.65 -4.22 17.85
CA LEU A 239 -5.73 -4.71 19.22
C LEU A 239 -4.34 -4.88 19.86
N GLU A 240 -3.36 -5.36 19.09
CA GLU A 240 -1.98 -5.49 19.57
C GLU A 240 -1.36 -4.10 19.89
N LEU A 241 -1.62 -3.10 19.04
CA LEU A 241 -1.20 -1.72 19.29
C LEU A 241 -1.87 -1.15 20.55
N LYS A 242 -3.19 -1.37 20.73
CA LYS A 242 -3.92 -0.95 21.93
C LYS A 242 -3.41 -1.62 23.21
N LYS A 243 -3.05 -2.90 23.15
CA LYS A 243 -2.40 -3.60 24.28
C LYS A 243 -1.05 -2.99 24.63
N LYS A 244 -0.20 -2.70 23.64
CA LYS A 244 1.09 -2.03 23.84
C LYS A 244 0.90 -0.63 24.45
N GLU A 245 -0.11 0.11 24.00
CA GLU A 245 -0.44 1.42 24.55
C GLU A 245 -0.88 1.35 26.03
N ILE A 246 -1.73 0.39 26.37
CA ILE A 246 -2.14 0.10 27.76
C ILE A 246 -0.93 -0.29 28.63
N GLU A 247 0.00 -1.09 28.10
CA GLU A 247 1.23 -1.48 28.81
C GLU A 247 2.14 -0.27 29.10
N ILE A 248 2.30 0.63 28.13
CA ILE A 248 3.03 1.89 28.31
C ILE A 248 2.35 2.77 29.37
N LYS A 249 1.02 2.90 29.32
CA LYS A 249 0.26 3.61 30.35
C LYS A 249 0.45 2.94 31.72
N LYS A 250 0.48 1.59 31.83
CA LYS A 250 0.74 0.84 33.09
C LYS A 250 2.09 1.23 33.70
N LYS A 251 3.16 1.21 32.88
CA LYS A 251 4.50 1.61 33.33
C LYS A 251 4.57 3.06 33.79
N LYS A 252 3.83 3.96 33.14
CA LYS A 252 3.76 5.38 33.52
C LYS A 252 3.12 5.59 34.89
N ILE A 253 2.00 4.92 35.17
CA ILE A 253 1.33 4.98 36.48
C ILE A 253 2.22 4.41 37.59
N GLU A 254 2.93 3.31 37.33
CA GLU A 254 3.83 2.71 38.31
C GLU A 254 4.98 3.67 38.71
N LEU A 255 5.51 4.43 37.74
CA LEU A 255 6.48 5.49 38.00
C LEU A 255 5.89 6.64 38.83
N GLU A 256 4.65 7.04 38.51
CA GLU A 256 3.96 8.13 39.22
C GLU A 256 3.61 7.75 40.68
N GLU A 257 3.28 6.48 40.95
CA GLU A 257 3.12 5.96 42.31
C GLU A 257 4.43 5.95 43.10
N LYS A 258 5.54 5.57 42.46
CA LYS A 258 6.88 5.59 43.07
C LYS A 258 7.29 7.02 43.43
N GLU A 259 6.97 8.00 42.60
CA GLU A 259 7.23 9.41 42.84
C GLU A 259 6.40 9.95 44.03
N LYS A 260 5.11 9.58 44.14
CA LYS A 260 4.26 9.95 45.28
C LYS A 260 4.76 9.37 46.61
N LYS A 261 5.22 8.11 46.62
CA LYS A 261 5.83 7.50 47.82
C LYS A 261 7.09 8.25 48.27
N LEU A 262 7.83 8.83 47.33
CA LEU A 262 8.98 9.70 47.61
C LEU A 262 8.53 11.06 48.17
N GLU A 263 7.52 11.71 47.57
CA GLU A 263 6.94 12.96 48.08
C GLU A 263 6.39 12.80 49.52
N GLU A 264 5.67 11.71 49.82
CA GLU A 264 5.16 11.42 51.17
C GLU A 264 6.30 11.25 52.19
N LYS A 265 7.38 10.57 51.83
CA LYS A 265 8.56 10.43 52.71
C LYS A 265 9.22 11.76 53.00
N ILE A 266 9.34 12.63 51.99
CA ILE A 266 9.92 13.98 52.15
C ILE A 266 9.06 14.83 53.08
N ILE A 267 7.72 14.75 52.96
CA ILE A 267 6.80 15.47 53.86
C ILE A 267 6.93 14.97 55.30
N GLN A 268 7.01 13.65 55.51
CA GLN A 268 7.20 13.08 56.85
C GLN A 268 8.54 13.48 57.50
N GLU A 269 9.62 13.54 56.72
CA GLU A 269 10.91 14.04 57.22
C GLU A 269 10.84 15.52 57.59
N LYS A 270 10.18 16.35 56.77
CA LYS A 270 9.98 17.78 57.08
C LYS A 270 9.14 17.97 58.34
N GLU A 271 8.08 17.20 58.54
CA GLU A 271 7.28 17.23 59.78
C GLU A 271 8.11 16.81 61.01
N LYS A 272 8.93 15.76 60.90
CA LYS A 272 9.83 15.34 61.99
C LYS A 272 10.88 16.40 62.30
N SER A 273 11.44 17.04 61.27
CA SER A 273 12.41 18.13 61.41
C SER A 273 11.79 19.36 62.09
N LEU A 274 10.54 19.69 61.76
CA LEU A 274 9.79 20.77 62.41
C LEU A 274 9.53 20.49 63.89
N LYS A 275 9.08 19.27 64.22
CA LYS A 275 8.87 18.87 65.63
C LYS A 275 10.16 18.93 66.46
N LEU A 276 11.28 18.47 65.88
CA LEU A 276 12.60 18.59 66.52
C LEU A 276 13.02 20.05 66.72
N LYS A 277 12.75 20.93 65.73
CA LYS A 277 13.02 22.37 65.87
C LYS A 277 12.15 23.03 66.93
N GLU A 278 10.88 22.66 67.05
CA GLU A 278 10.00 23.13 68.13
C GLU A 278 10.48 22.65 69.51
N GLU A 279 10.86 21.38 69.63
CA GLU A 279 11.31 20.78 70.89
C GLU A 279 12.65 21.38 71.37
N ILE A 280 13.58 21.68 70.45
CA ILE A 280 14.80 22.44 70.74
C ILE A 280 14.45 23.87 71.19
N LEU A 281 13.42 24.49 70.63
CA LEU A 281 12.99 25.85 70.96
C LEU A 281 12.33 25.95 72.35
N GLU A 282 11.60 24.91 72.78
CA GLU A 282 11.07 24.85 74.15
C GLU A 282 12.18 24.72 75.19
N GLN A 283 13.29 24.06 74.84
CA GLN A 283 14.48 23.93 75.70
C GLN A 283 15.36 25.20 75.71
N GLU A 284 15.32 26.05 74.67
CA GLU A 284 16.10 27.30 74.58
C GLU A 284 15.57 28.48 75.42
N THR A 285 14.68 28.23 76.39
CA THR A 285 14.16 29.25 77.31
C THR A 285 15.08 29.61 78.49
N VAL A 286 16.34 29.17 78.50
CA VAL A 286 17.29 29.48 79.58
C VAL A 286 18.60 30.06 79.04
N VAL A 287 18.68 31.40 79.11
CA VAL A 287 19.88 32.28 79.28
C VAL A 287 20.21 33.21 78.09
N PRO A 288 20.58 34.49 78.37
CA PRO A 288 20.48 35.61 77.43
C PRO A 288 21.83 36.15 76.94
N ALA A 289 21.83 36.81 75.78
CA ALA A 289 22.68 37.98 75.44
C ALA A 289 22.37 38.38 73.99
N GLU A 290 21.76 39.56 73.80
CA GLU A 290 22.41 40.76 73.26
C GLU A 290 22.82 40.66 71.78
N ALA A 291 21.91 41.18 70.95
CA ALA A 291 22.10 41.96 69.72
C ALA A 291 20.98 41.57 68.74
N ASP A 292 19.92 42.39 68.67
CA ASP A 292 19.24 42.75 67.43
C ASP A 292 17.91 43.46 67.68
N LEU A 293 17.77 44.59 67.00
CA LEU A 293 16.79 45.67 67.08
C LEU A 293 15.33 45.30 66.70
N ILE A 294 14.78 44.22 67.26
CA ILE A 294 13.36 43.88 67.07
C ILE A 294 12.70 43.66 68.44
N PRO A 295 11.60 44.36 68.78
CA PRO A 295 10.90 44.17 70.05
C PRO A 295 10.55 42.68 70.26
N LYS A 296 10.86 42.11 71.43
CA LYS A 296 10.63 40.68 71.76
C LYS A 296 9.21 40.17 71.44
N LYS A 297 8.19 41.05 71.49
CA LYS A 297 6.80 40.73 71.08
C LYS A 297 6.65 40.52 69.57
N VAL A 298 7.34 41.30 68.75
CA VAL A 298 7.28 41.25 67.27
C VAL A 298 8.02 40.04 66.74
N LYS A 299 9.19 39.69 67.28
CA LYS A 299 9.89 38.42 66.97
C LYS A 299 9.05 37.19 67.33
N LYS A 300 8.25 37.26 68.40
CA LYS A 300 7.36 36.15 68.82
C LYS A 300 6.10 36.05 67.97
N GLN A 301 5.58 37.17 67.47
CA GLN A 301 4.46 37.20 66.50
C GLN A 301 4.89 36.70 65.11
N LEU A 302 6.00 37.20 64.57
CA LEU A 302 6.54 36.77 63.28
C LEU A 302 6.82 35.27 63.23
N LYS A 303 7.41 34.70 64.28
CA LYS A 303 7.66 33.24 64.37
C LYS A 303 6.38 32.41 64.44
N LYS A 304 5.30 32.96 65.02
CA LYS A 304 4.00 32.29 65.13
C LYS A 304 3.23 32.33 63.80
N GLU A 305 3.34 33.43 63.08
CA GLU A 305 2.84 33.53 61.71
C GLU A 305 3.65 32.65 60.75
N GLU A 306 4.98 32.54 60.90
CA GLU A 306 5.80 31.60 60.14
C GLU A 306 5.39 30.14 60.36
N SER A 307 5.14 29.72 61.61
CA SER A 307 4.66 28.36 61.87
C SER A 307 3.27 28.10 61.29
N GLU A 308 2.34 29.07 61.40
CA GLU A 308 1.00 28.94 60.79
C GLU A 308 1.06 28.90 59.25
N ILE A 309 2.00 29.61 58.63
CA ILE A 309 2.22 29.56 57.17
C ILE A 309 2.75 28.18 56.77
N ILE A 310 3.71 27.64 57.52
CA ILE A 310 4.28 26.31 57.25
C ILE A 310 3.24 25.21 57.44
N ASP A 311 2.40 25.29 58.47
CA ASP A 311 1.30 24.33 58.71
C ASP A 311 0.28 24.35 57.57
N LYS A 312 -0.10 25.55 57.10
CA LYS A 312 -0.99 25.69 55.92
C LYS A 312 -0.33 25.17 54.65
N GLU A 313 0.99 25.34 54.48
CA GLU A 313 1.73 24.80 53.34
C GLU A 313 1.78 23.26 53.36
N ILE A 314 1.94 22.65 54.54
CA ILE A 314 1.88 21.19 54.73
C ILE A 314 0.46 20.68 54.45
N GLU A 315 -0.58 21.38 54.93
CA GLU A 315 -1.98 21.02 54.69
C GLU A 315 -2.34 21.09 53.20
N LEU A 316 -1.88 22.13 52.49
CA LEU A 316 -2.03 22.26 51.04
C LEU A 316 -1.35 21.09 50.30
N LYS A 317 -0.11 20.74 50.66
CA LYS A 317 0.59 19.59 50.06
C LYS A 317 -0.12 18.25 50.32
N LYS A 318 -0.75 18.08 51.49
CA LYS A 318 -1.56 16.89 51.80
C LYS A 318 -2.82 16.82 50.92
N LYS A 319 -3.52 17.94 50.73
CA LYS A 319 -4.69 18.02 49.83
C LYS A 319 -4.31 17.78 48.38
N ASP A 320 -3.17 18.32 47.92
CA ASP A 320 -2.64 18.06 46.58
C ASP A 320 -2.32 16.56 46.38
N LEU A 321 -1.72 15.91 47.37
CA LEU A 321 -1.48 14.46 47.33
C LEU A 321 -2.78 13.65 47.29
N GLU A 322 -3.81 14.07 48.01
CA GLU A 322 -5.13 13.41 47.98
C GLU A 322 -5.81 13.55 46.61
N ILE A 323 -5.74 14.74 46.01
CA ILE A 323 -6.24 14.97 44.65
C ILE A 323 -5.46 14.11 43.65
N LYS A 324 -4.13 14.07 43.77
CA LYS A 324 -3.26 13.21 42.94
C LYS A 324 -3.60 11.72 43.12
N LYS A 325 -3.98 11.25 44.32
CA LYS A 325 -4.41 9.85 44.55
C LYS A 325 -5.72 9.55 43.85
N LYS A 326 -6.74 10.40 44.04
CA LYS A 326 -8.05 10.24 43.38
C LYS A 326 -7.94 10.26 41.85
N LYS A 327 -7.05 11.09 41.30
CA LYS A 327 -6.80 11.11 39.85
C LYS A 327 -6.20 9.79 39.34
N LEU A 328 -5.28 9.21 40.09
CA LEU A 328 -4.62 7.95 39.74
C LEU A 328 -5.58 6.75 39.88
N ASP A 329 -6.44 6.74 40.90
CA ASP A 329 -7.52 5.75 41.04
C ASP A 329 -8.50 5.80 39.86
N LEU A 330 -8.83 7.00 39.37
CA LEU A 330 -9.68 7.15 38.18
C LEU A 330 -8.99 6.62 36.93
N GLU A 331 -7.71 6.90 36.75
CA GLU A 331 -6.92 6.44 35.60
C GLU A 331 -6.73 4.90 35.60
N ILE A 332 -6.64 4.28 36.79
CA ILE A 332 -6.65 2.80 36.92
C ILE A 332 -8.00 2.24 36.50
N LYS A 333 -9.11 2.80 36.99
CA LYS A 333 -10.47 2.33 36.63
C LYS A 333 -10.79 2.51 35.15
N GLU A 334 -10.36 3.61 34.54
CA GLU A 334 -10.52 3.84 33.10
C GLU A 334 -9.79 2.78 32.28
N ARG A 335 -8.58 2.39 32.71
CA ARG A 335 -7.83 1.30 32.07
C ARG A 335 -8.48 -0.07 32.26
N GLU A 336 -8.99 -0.39 33.46
CA GLU A 336 -9.70 -1.66 33.68
C GLU A 336 -10.90 -1.79 32.72
N ILE A 337 -11.58 -0.68 32.43
CA ILE A 337 -12.66 -0.62 31.44
C ILE A 337 -12.11 -0.81 30.01
N GLU A 338 -10.99 -0.17 29.65
CA GLU A 338 -10.33 -0.38 28.35
C GLU A 338 -9.89 -1.84 28.14
N GLU A 339 -9.34 -2.49 29.18
CA GLU A 339 -8.86 -3.87 29.15
C GLU A 339 -10.03 -4.86 28.99
N MET A 340 -11.14 -4.67 29.71
CA MET A 340 -12.36 -5.46 29.52
C MET A 340 -12.95 -5.30 28.11
N ALA A 341 -12.94 -4.09 27.56
CA ALA A 341 -13.45 -3.85 26.20
C ALA A 341 -12.60 -4.53 25.12
N ILE A 342 -11.29 -4.66 25.33
CA ILE A 342 -10.39 -5.43 24.45
C ILE A 342 -10.71 -6.93 24.54
N GLU A 343 -10.87 -7.49 25.74
CA GLU A 343 -11.22 -8.91 25.90
C GLU A 343 -12.56 -9.27 25.25
N GLU A 344 -13.56 -8.39 25.33
CA GLU A 344 -14.84 -8.59 24.65
C GLU A 344 -14.69 -8.59 23.12
N LYS A 345 -13.85 -7.69 22.57
CA LYS A 345 -13.57 -7.65 21.13
C LYS A 345 -12.83 -8.89 20.65
N GLU A 346 -11.88 -9.42 21.43
CA GLU A 346 -11.18 -10.66 21.10
C GLU A 346 -12.11 -11.87 21.06
N LYS A 347 -13.03 -11.97 22.03
CA LYS A 347 -14.05 -13.03 22.02
C LYS A 347 -14.95 -12.92 20.80
N ALA A 348 -15.33 -11.70 20.40
CA ALA A 348 -16.14 -11.48 19.21
C ALA A 348 -15.39 -11.86 17.91
N LEU A 349 -14.10 -11.54 17.81
CA LEU A 349 -13.26 -11.95 16.66
C LEU A 349 -13.14 -13.46 16.57
N LYS A 350 -12.88 -14.13 17.69
CA LYS A 350 -12.77 -15.59 17.70
C LYS A 350 -14.06 -16.29 17.24
N ILE A 351 -15.22 -15.73 17.58
CA ILE A 351 -16.51 -16.22 17.09
C ILE A 351 -16.65 -15.99 15.58
N LYS A 352 -16.20 -14.83 15.07
CA LYS A 352 -16.21 -14.55 13.62
C LYS A 352 -15.30 -15.51 12.85
N GLU A 353 -14.10 -15.78 13.34
CA GLU A 353 -13.18 -16.77 12.74
C GLU A 353 -13.83 -18.16 12.63
N GLU A 354 -14.50 -18.62 13.70
CA GLU A 354 -15.20 -19.92 13.70
C GLU A 354 -16.36 -19.95 12.70
N ILE A 355 -17.05 -18.83 12.48
CA ILE A 355 -18.12 -18.73 11.48
C ILE A 355 -17.53 -18.85 10.07
N ILE A 356 -16.44 -18.15 9.79
CA ILE A 356 -15.77 -18.18 8.48
C ILE A 356 -15.32 -19.61 8.16
N GLU A 357 -14.69 -20.30 9.12
CA GLU A 357 -14.26 -21.69 8.94
C GLU A 357 -15.44 -22.60 8.55
N LYS A 358 -16.57 -22.50 9.25
CA LYS A 358 -17.78 -23.27 8.94
C LYS A 358 -18.41 -22.90 7.60
N GLU A 359 -18.37 -21.64 7.18
CA GLU A 359 -18.85 -21.23 5.87
C GLU A 359 -17.98 -21.81 4.75
N THR A 360 -16.66 -21.87 4.94
CA THR A 360 -15.74 -22.49 3.98
C THR A 360 -16.01 -24.00 3.83
N GLU A 361 -16.22 -24.71 4.94
CA GLU A 361 -16.57 -26.14 4.94
C GLU A 361 -17.91 -26.38 4.22
N LEU A 362 -18.90 -25.53 4.46
CA LEU A 362 -20.22 -25.64 3.82
C LEU A 362 -20.14 -25.37 2.31
N SER A 363 -19.36 -24.38 1.88
CA SER A 363 -19.11 -24.09 0.47
C SER A 363 -18.48 -25.28 -0.26
N GLN A 364 -17.47 -25.91 0.35
CA GLN A 364 -16.85 -27.13 -0.20
C GLN A 364 -17.85 -28.27 -0.33
N ALA A 365 -18.68 -28.51 0.69
CA ALA A 365 -19.71 -29.54 0.66
C ALA A 365 -20.76 -29.29 -0.45
N GLU A 366 -21.13 -28.03 -0.71
CA GLU A 366 -22.04 -27.66 -1.81
C GLU A 366 -21.43 -27.93 -3.19
N ILE A 367 -20.13 -27.63 -3.36
CA ILE A 367 -19.40 -27.89 -4.60
C ILE A 367 -19.37 -29.40 -4.88
N GLU A 368 -19.00 -30.22 -3.90
CA GLU A 368 -18.99 -31.67 -4.02
C GLU A 368 -20.36 -32.23 -4.42
N LEU A 369 -21.43 -31.71 -3.81
CA LEU A 369 -22.79 -32.11 -4.14
C LEU A 369 -23.16 -31.76 -5.58
N ARG A 370 -22.80 -30.56 -6.06
CA ARG A 370 -23.04 -30.14 -7.46
C ARG A 370 -22.28 -31.03 -8.44
N GLN A 371 -21.02 -31.35 -8.16
CA GLN A 371 -20.23 -32.26 -8.99
C GLN A 371 -20.88 -33.64 -9.09
N LYS A 372 -21.40 -34.17 -7.97
CA LYS A 372 -22.10 -35.44 -7.96
C LYS A 372 -23.37 -35.42 -8.82
N ILE A 373 -24.15 -34.33 -8.74
CA ILE A 373 -25.35 -34.14 -9.58
C ILE A 373 -25.00 -34.07 -11.07
N MET A 374 -23.91 -33.38 -11.44
CA MET A 374 -23.47 -33.30 -12.84
C MET A 374 -23.05 -34.67 -13.37
N LYS A 375 -22.26 -35.44 -12.61
CA LYS A 375 -21.86 -36.81 -12.98
C LYS A 375 -23.07 -37.73 -13.19
N GLU A 376 -24.08 -37.65 -12.32
CA GLU A 376 -25.32 -38.43 -12.49
C GLU A 376 -26.11 -38.02 -13.74
N LYS A 377 -26.13 -36.73 -14.09
CA LYS A 377 -26.77 -36.25 -15.33
C LYS A 377 -26.02 -36.72 -16.58
N GLU A 378 -24.69 -36.66 -16.57
CA GLU A 378 -23.86 -37.16 -17.67
C GLU A 378 -24.07 -38.66 -17.90
N GLN A 379 -24.07 -39.46 -16.83
CA GLN A 379 -24.36 -40.90 -16.93
C GLN A 379 -25.73 -41.16 -17.54
N LYS A 380 -26.77 -40.43 -17.11
CA LYS A 380 -28.11 -40.57 -17.71
C LYS A 380 -28.13 -40.19 -19.19
N MET A 381 -27.41 -39.14 -19.60
CA MET A 381 -27.31 -38.76 -21.01
C MET A 381 -26.62 -39.85 -21.85
N ILE A 382 -25.52 -40.42 -21.33
CA ILE A 382 -24.81 -41.52 -21.99
C ILE A 382 -25.72 -42.74 -22.11
N GLU A 383 -26.44 -43.12 -21.05
CA GLU A 383 -27.40 -44.23 -21.09
C GLU A 383 -28.52 -44.01 -22.11
N THR A 384 -29.06 -42.79 -22.20
CA THR A 384 -30.09 -42.46 -23.20
C THR A 384 -29.55 -42.51 -24.63
N GLU A 385 -28.31 -42.05 -24.85
CA GLU A 385 -27.69 -42.06 -26.19
C GLU A 385 -27.37 -43.50 -26.62
N ILE A 386 -26.83 -44.33 -25.72
CA ILE A 386 -26.62 -45.76 -25.98
C ILE A 386 -27.94 -46.44 -26.36
N ARG A 387 -29.02 -46.15 -25.63
CA ARG A 387 -30.34 -46.72 -25.93
C ARG A 387 -30.84 -46.31 -27.31
N ARG A 388 -30.70 -45.03 -27.66
CA ARG A 388 -31.05 -44.51 -28.98
C ARG A 388 -30.23 -45.19 -30.08
N SER A 389 -28.92 -45.30 -29.93
CA SER A 389 -28.08 -46.00 -30.91
C SER A 389 -28.48 -47.46 -31.07
N ILE A 390 -28.84 -48.17 -29.98
CA ILE A 390 -29.32 -49.55 -30.05
C ILE A 390 -30.65 -49.65 -30.82
N GLU A 391 -31.57 -48.70 -30.63
CA GLU A 391 -32.83 -48.64 -31.38
C GLU A 391 -32.56 -48.38 -32.88
N GLU A 392 -31.70 -47.41 -33.22
CA GLU A 392 -31.29 -47.14 -34.60
C GLU A 392 -30.60 -48.35 -35.25
N PHE A 393 -29.73 -49.07 -34.54
CA PHE A 393 -29.10 -50.30 -35.04
C PHE A 393 -30.12 -51.40 -35.33
N LYS A 394 -31.15 -51.57 -34.48
CA LYS A 394 -32.20 -52.56 -34.71
C LYS A 394 -33.05 -52.21 -35.93
N GLU A 395 -33.42 -50.95 -36.10
CA GLU A 395 -34.17 -50.50 -37.28
C GLU A 395 -33.38 -50.75 -38.58
N LEU A 396 -32.07 -50.51 -38.57
CA LEU A 396 -31.20 -50.82 -39.72
C LEU A 396 -31.08 -52.32 -39.97
N GLU A 397 -31.00 -53.14 -38.92
CA GLU A 397 -30.95 -54.60 -39.04
C GLU A 397 -32.26 -55.16 -39.62
N ASP A 398 -33.41 -54.64 -39.19
CA ASP A 398 -34.72 -55.05 -39.71
C ASP A 398 -34.90 -54.61 -41.18
N GLN A 399 -34.44 -53.40 -41.56
CA GLN A 399 -34.43 -52.94 -42.95
C GLN A 399 -33.55 -53.82 -43.85
N SER A 400 -32.38 -54.25 -43.36
CA SER A 400 -31.50 -55.13 -44.13
C SER A 400 -32.10 -56.52 -44.38
N LYS A 401 -32.84 -57.07 -43.41
CA LYS A 401 -33.55 -58.34 -43.58
C LYS A 401 -34.70 -58.24 -44.59
N ASP A 402 -35.43 -57.13 -44.58
CA ASP A 402 -36.51 -56.86 -45.54
C ASP A 402 -35.99 -56.66 -46.98
N GLU A 403 -34.76 -56.17 -47.16
CA GLU A 403 -34.09 -56.06 -48.48
C GLU A 403 -33.57 -57.42 -48.98
N ASP A 404 -33.03 -58.24 -48.09
CA ASP A 404 -32.57 -59.59 -48.43
C ASP A 404 -33.74 -60.52 -48.82
N ASP A 405 -34.89 -60.45 -48.13
CA ASP A 405 -36.08 -61.24 -48.47
C ASP A 405 -36.70 -60.84 -49.82
N LYS A 406 -36.56 -59.57 -50.25
CA LYS A 406 -36.99 -59.11 -51.57
C LYS A 406 -36.10 -59.59 -52.71
N ASN A 407 -34.79 -59.70 -52.47
CA ASN A 407 -33.83 -60.17 -53.48
C ASN A 407 -33.83 -61.69 -53.70
N VAL A 408 -34.46 -62.47 -52.81
CA VAL A 408 -34.62 -63.94 -52.98
C VAL A 408 -35.91 -64.31 -53.74
N SER A 409 -36.79 -63.32 -54.01
CA SER A 409 -38.10 -63.53 -54.63
C SER A 409 -38.20 -63.13 -56.12
N GLU A 410 -37.10 -62.65 -56.73
CA GLU A 410 -36.92 -62.52 -58.19
C GLU A 410 -36.06 -63.65 -58.74
#